data_AF-V7ICL6-F1
#
_entry.id   AF-V7ICL6-F1
#
_cell.length_a   1.000
_cell.length_b   1.000
_cell.length_c   1.000
_cell.angle_alpha   90.00
_cell.angle_beta   90.00
_cell.angle_gamma   90.00
#
_symmetry.space_group_name_H-M   'P 1'
#
loop_
_entity.id
_entity.type
_entity.pdbx_description
1 polymer ?
#
loop_
_entity_poly.entity_id
_entity_poly.type
_entity_poly.pdbx_seq_one_letter_code
_entity_poly.pdbx_strand_id
1 'polypeptide(L)' 'MAVGKDKTRILLTLPMDLKDELTNEAKSDNRSLNNYILNLLLNSDRRPEGK' A
#
# COMPACT_ATOMS: atom_id res chain seq x y z
N MET A 1 8.53 -11.03 -7.39
CA MET A 1 9.37 -9.83 -7.61
C MET A 1 10.66 -9.98 -6.82
N ALA A 2 11.80 -9.89 -7.50
CA ALA A 2 13.10 -9.79 -6.83
C ALA A 2 13.14 -8.47 -6.05
N VAL A 3 13.55 -8.54 -4.78
CA VAL A 3 13.71 -7.36 -3.94
C VAL A 3 15.08 -6.77 -4.28
N GLY A 4 15.11 -5.53 -4.77
CA GLY A 4 16.37 -4.83 -5.03
C GLY A 4 17.22 -4.71 -3.76
N LYS A 5 18.54 -4.57 -3.90
CA LYS A 5 19.50 -4.53 -2.77
C LYS A 5 19.13 -3.54 -1.66
N ASP A 6 18.40 -2.49 -1.99
CA ASP A 6 18.06 -1.38 -1.07
C ASP A 6 16.62 -1.47 -0.52
N LYS A 7 15.94 -2.61 -0.67
CA LYS A 7 14.56 -2.80 -0.24
C LYS A 7 14.48 -3.88 0.85
N THR A 8 13.65 -3.63 1.85
CA THR A 8 13.33 -4.62 2.89
C THR A 8 11.89 -5.12 2.75
N ARG A 9 11.63 -6.32 3.24
CA ARG A 9 10.29 -6.91 3.31
C ARG A 9 9.73 -6.72 4.71
N ILE A 10 8.45 -6.42 4.77
CA ILE A 10 7.71 -6.38 6.04
C ILE A 10 6.58 -7.41 5.98
N LEU A 11 6.26 -7.98 7.14
CA LEU A 11 5.04 -8.72 7.36
C LEU A 11 4.02 -7.77 7.99
N LEU A 12 2.85 -7.65 7.38
CA LEU A 12 1.77 -6.79 7.88
C LEU A 12 0.56 -7.65 8.24
N THR A 13 0.07 -7.46 9.46
CA THR A 13 -1.20 -8.06 9.92
C THR A 13 -2.25 -6.96 9.95
N LEU A 14 -3.39 -7.22 9.32
CA LEU A 14 -4.54 -6.31 9.28
C LEU A 14 -5.85 -7.11 9.28
N PRO A 15 -6.99 -6.49 9.61
CA PRO A 15 -8.30 -7.14 9.51
C PRO A 15 -8.55 -7.73 8.11
N MET A 16 -9.26 -8.86 8.04
CA MET A 16 -9.53 -9.54 6.76
C MET A 16 -10.32 -8.63 5.82
N ASP A 17 -11.37 -7.99 6.34
CA ASP A 17 -12.24 -7.11 5.55
C ASP A 17 -11.44 -5.96 4.90
N LEU A 18 -10.56 -5.33 5.67
CA LEU A 18 -9.70 -4.25 5.18
C LEU A 18 -8.74 -4.73 4.09
N LYS A 19 -8.24 -5.96 4.19
CA LYS A 19 -7.36 -6.54 3.18
C LYS A 19 -8.09 -6.70 1.85
N ASP A 20 -9.34 -7.14 1.92
CA ASP A 20 -10.16 -7.38 0.72
C ASP A 20 -10.55 -6.07 0.05
N GLU A 21 -10.92 -5.04 0.82
CA GLU A 21 -11.15 -3.68 0.33
C GLU A 21 -9.91 -3.13 -0.41
N LEU A 22 -8.75 -3.12 0.26
CA LEU A 22 -7.50 -2.63 -0.34
C LEU A 22 -7.08 -3.45 -1.57
N THR A 23 -7.39 -4.74 -1.61
CA THR A 23 -7.09 -5.60 -2.77
C THR A 23 -7.98 -5.24 -3.95
N ASN A 24 -9.26 -4.94 -3.71
CA ASN A 24 -10.19 -4.53 -4.76
C ASN A 24 -9.83 -3.14 -5.31
N GLU A 25 -9.46 -2.19 -4.44
CA GLU A 25 -8.97 -0.88 -4.86
C GLU A 25 -7.68 -1.00 -5.70
N ALA A 26 -6.73 -1.83 -5.26
CA ALA A 26 -5.48 -2.05 -5.99
C ALA A 26 -5.73 -2.65 -7.40
N LYS A 27 -6.71 -3.56 -7.54
CA LYS A 27 -7.11 -4.12 -8.84
C LYS A 27 -7.69 -3.06 -9.77
N SER A 28 -8.53 -2.17 -9.24
CA SER A 28 -9.09 -1.05 -9.99
C SER A 28 -8.02 -0.08 -10.50
N ASP A 29 -6.91 0.08 -9.76
CA ASP A 29 -5.73 0.86 -10.15
C ASP A 29 -4.70 0.03 -10.96
N ASN A 30 -5.04 -1.20 -11.36
CA ASN A 30 -4.17 -2.14 -12.08
C ASN A 30 -2.78 -2.34 -11.42
N ARG A 31 -2.76 -2.43 -10.08
CA ARG A 31 -1.55 -2.56 -9.26
C ARG A 31 -1.65 -3.74 -8.30
N SER A 32 -0.49 -4.19 -7.82
CA SER A 32 -0.45 -5.15 -6.70
C SER A 32 -0.79 -4.46 -5.38
N LEU A 33 -1.37 -5.20 -4.44
CA LEU A 33 -1.69 -4.71 -3.09
C LEU A 33 -0.48 -4.02 -2.43
N ASN A 34 0.71 -4.63 -2.51
CA ASN A 34 1.92 -4.05 -1.91
C ASN A 34 2.29 -2.70 -2.52
N ASN A 35 2.21 -2.56 -3.86
CA ASN A 35 2.49 -1.29 -4.52
C ASN A 35 1.40 -0.26 -4.22
N TYR A 36 0.15 -0.69 -4.11
CA TYR A 36 -0.96 0.18 -3.74
C TYR A 36 -0.77 0.77 -2.34
N ILE A 37 -0.49 -0.08 -1.35
CA ILE A 37 -0.19 0.35 0.03
C ILE A 37 1.03 1.28 0.05
N LEU A 38 2.10 0.93 -0.67
CA LEU A 38 3.28 1.80 -0.76
C LEU A 38 2.92 3.17 -1.36
N ASN A 39 2.11 3.21 -2.41
CA ASN A 39 1.65 4.45 -3.02
C ASN A 39 0.80 5.28 -2.04
N LEU A 40 -0.08 4.66 -1.26
CA LEU A 40 -0.84 5.35 -0.23
C LEU A 40 0.08 5.96 0.83
N LEU A 41 1.08 5.22 1.31
CA LEU A 41 2.05 5.69 2.30
C LEU A 41 2.93 6.84 1.78
N LEU A 42 3.37 6.77 0.53
CA LEU A 42 4.18 7.85 -0.08
C LEU A 42 3.35 9.11 -0.36
N ASN A 43 2.04 8.97 -0.59
CA ASN A 43 1.14 10.11 -0.83
C ASN A 43 0.45 10.61 0.44
N SER A 44 0.48 9.87 1.55
CA SER A 44 -0.15 10.32 2.81
C SER A 44 0.51 11.55 3.41
N ASP A 45 1.81 11.77 3.16
CA ASP A 45 2.54 12.97 3.58
C ASP A 45 2.13 14.25 2.81
N ARG A 46 1.29 14.13 1.77
CA ARG A 46 0.71 15.29 1.04
C ARG A 46 -0.65 15.72 1.57
N ARG A 47 -1.18 15.14 2.63
CA ARG A 47 -2.33 15.73 3.31
C ARG A 47 -1.83 17.04 3.93
N PRO A 48 -2.31 18.23 3.49
CA PRO A 48 -2.02 19.44 4.24
C PRO A 48 -2.49 19.18 5.67
N GLU A 49 -1.59 19.33 6.63
CA GLU A 49 -1.95 19.41 8.03
C GLU A 49 -3.15 20.36 8.11
N GLY A 50 -4.27 19.84 8.60
CA GLY A 50 -5.49 20.62 8.72
C GLY A 50 -5.18 21.90 9.48
N LYS A 51 -5.35 23.03 8.81
CA LYS A 51 -5.62 24.31 9.46
C LYS A 51 -7.07 24.33 9.93
#